data_AF-A0A1I6WKP6-F1
#
_entry.id   AF-A0A1I6WKP6-F1
#
_cell.length_a   1.000
_cell.length_b   1.000
_cell.length_c   1.000
_cell.angle_alpha   90.00
_cell.angle_beta   90.00
_cell.angle_gamma   90.00
#
_symmetry.space_group_name_H-M   'P 1'
#
loop_
_entity.id
_entity.type
_entity.pdbx_description
1 polymer ?
#
loop_
_entity_poly.entity_id
_entity_poly.type
_entity_poly.pdbx_seq_one_letter_code
_entity_poly.pdbx_strand_id
1 'polypeptide(L)'
;MFEERDIKYLFPEDYDDLSTSFLPNVVLKLKVVGKISYLDFGTILFQNHTAMNRQTHYALVDKNSLFIELISPLHEYILDMTQRYSHASIKHFFKVIRNVIKELYSRYGVFELQERSQALGIYKDYTQYLIMDRATKLKNSITDLGQYNRKQHVFAEILSRSLEIDIKEVKNSYIEIASKHKEHNIPVEEYKFQNFFEINKTIFLIFSDFLINKKTLPIHLINDKNNIDFLFYEIFNNKKIEQSNVDKLNQNNAKIINLAITSFINCFVSASALNTSQIYSLKVSDVKDLHSSTKGMRIITKKPRAGYKNIELTLPLKFRKLLLDYLNLREWIIKNYNFNYNTDESMNLLFIGLNNTKSIYKDNLANSNMRCDSLKSLMIINKLSKFL
;
A
#
# COMPACT_ATOMS: atom_id res chain seq x y z
N MET A 1 -25.62 33.80 4.66
CA MET A 1 -26.64 32.72 4.68
C MET A 1 -26.03 31.53 3.96
N PHE A 2 -26.20 30.29 4.43
CA PHE A 2 -25.65 29.12 3.73
C PHE A 2 -26.59 28.68 2.62
N GLU A 3 -26.06 28.48 1.43
CA GLU A 3 -26.81 28.16 0.22
C GLU A 3 -26.29 26.89 -0.46
N GLU A 4 -27.18 26.25 -1.20
CA GLU A 4 -26.85 25.14 -2.07
C GLU A 4 -26.17 25.64 -3.36
N ARG A 5 -25.24 24.85 -3.87
CA ARG A 5 -24.54 25.07 -5.15
C ARG A 5 -25.12 24.14 -6.21
N ASP A 6 -24.93 24.49 -7.48
CA ASP A 6 -25.23 23.60 -8.60
C ASP A 6 -24.17 22.49 -8.71
N ILE A 7 -24.34 21.39 -7.98
CA ILE A 7 -23.31 20.36 -7.80
C ILE A 7 -23.16 19.44 -9.01
N LYS A 8 -21.92 19.25 -9.47
CA LYS A 8 -21.54 18.26 -10.48
C LYS A 8 -20.70 17.14 -9.87
N TYR A 9 -21.14 15.89 -10.04
CA TYR A 9 -20.42 14.70 -9.57
C TYR A 9 -19.59 14.06 -10.68
N LEU A 10 -18.28 14.23 -10.64
CA LEU A 10 -17.36 13.77 -11.69
C LEU A 10 -16.39 12.72 -11.17
N PHE A 11 -15.97 11.80 -12.03
CA PHE A 11 -14.81 10.95 -11.81
C PHE A 11 -13.54 11.59 -12.41
N PRO A 12 -12.33 11.24 -11.95
CA PRO A 12 -11.09 11.64 -12.61
C PRO A 12 -11.03 11.26 -14.10
N GLU A 13 -11.71 10.17 -14.47
CA GLU A 13 -11.82 9.70 -15.84
C GLU A 13 -12.70 10.61 -16.73
N ASP A 14 -13.56 11.45 -16.14
CA ASP A 14 -14.42 12.41 -16.85
C ASP A 14 -13.62 13.71 -17.13
N TYR A 15 -12.44 13.58 -17.76
CA TYR A 15 -11.46 14.67 -17.85
C TYR A 15 -11.99 15.92 -18.57
N ASP A 16 -12.66 15.75 -19.71
CA ASP A 16 -13.18 16.88 -20.51
C ASP A 16 -14.25 17.66 -19.74
N ASP A 17 -15.17 16.95 -19.08
CA ASP A 17 -16.18 17.55 -18.21
C ASP A 17 -15.55 18.24 -17.00
N LEU A 18 -14.52 17.62 -16.40
CA LEU A 18 -13.79 18.21 -15.28
C LEU A 18 -13.05 19.47 -15.72
N SER A 19 -12.43 19.49 -16.90
CA SER A 19 -11.64 20.62 -17.41
C SER A 19 -12.48 21.87 -17.67
N THR A 20 -13.74 21.70 -18.03
CA THR A 20 -14.67 22.80 -18.35
C THR A 20 -15.59 23.16 -17.18
N SER A 21 -15.61 22.36 -16.11
CA SER A 21 -16.48 22.58 -14.96
C SER A 21 -15.98 23.71 -14.06
N PHE A 22 -16.92 24.50 -13.53
CA PHE A 22 -16.62 25.44 -12.46
C PHE A 22 -16.24 24.67 -11.19
N LEU A 23 -14.95 24.64 -10.86
CA LEU A 23 -14.40 23.80 -9.78
C LEU A 23 -15.12 23.95 -8.42
N PRO A 24 -15.54 25.15 -7.97
CA PRO A 24 -16.30 25.30 -6.72
C PRO A 24 -17.59 24.49 -6.65
N ASN A 25 -18.13 24.03 -7.79
CA ASN A 25 -19.35 23.23 -7.88
C ASN A 25 -19.08 21.72 -8.03
N VAL A 26 -17.82 21.29 -8.08
CA VAL A 26 -17.47 19.89 -8.34
C VAL A 26 -17.38 19.08 -7.04
N VAL A 27 -17.94 17.87 -7.08
CA VAL A 27 -17.68 16.80 -6.12
C VAL A 27 -17.00 15.64 -6.85
N LEU A 28 -15.73 15.40 -6.56
CA LEU A 28 -14.96 14.36 -7.23
C LEU A 28 -15.20 12.99 -6.58
N LYS A 29 -15.62 12.01 -7.37
CA LYS A 29 -15.86 10.61 -7.00
C LYS A 29 -14.60 9.78 -7.21
N LEU A 30 -14.15 9.08 -6.19
CA LEU A 30 -12.94 8.25 -6.25
C LEU A 30 -13.23 6.81 -5.84
N LYS A 31 -12.90 5.85 -6.70
CA LYS A 31 -12.95 4.41 -6.39
C LYS A 31 -11.76 4.02 -5.50
N VAL A 32 -12.00 3.80 -4.21
CA VAL A 32 -10.96 3.44 -3.22
C VAL A 32 -11.41 2.22 -2.41
N VAL A 33 -10.68 1.11 -2.54
CA VAL A 33 -10.89 -0.15 -1.76
C VAL A 33 -12.36 -0.59 -1.74
N GLY A 34 -12.96 -0.76 -2.92
CA GLY A 34 -14.35 -1.25 -3.07
C GLY A 34 -15.44 -0.27 -2.65
N LYS A 35 -15.11 1.00 -2.34
CA LYS A 35 -16.07 2.05 -2.02
C LYS A 35 -15.81 3.30 -2.85
N ILE A 36 -16.85 4.11 -3.06
CA ILE A 36 -16.72 5.46 -3.64
C ILE A 36 -16.48 6.45 -2.50
N SER A 37 -15.41 7.23 -2.60
CA SER A 37 -15.15 8.40 -1.75
C SER A 37 -15.53 9.66 -2.51
N TYR A 38 -16.08 10.64 -1.79
CA TYR A 38 -16.52 11.91 -2.36
C TYR A 38 -15.66 13.05 -1.82
N LEU A 39 -15.18 13.91 -2.72
CA LEU A 39 -14.32 15.04 -2.42
C LEU A 39 -14.99 16.32 -2.92
N ASP A 40 -15.62 17.06 -2.01
CA ASP A 40 -16.29 18.31 -2.32
C ASP A 40 -15.32 19.50 -2.34
N PHE A 41 -15.09 20.08 -3.51
CA PHE A 41 -14.22 21.26 -3.68
C PHE A 41 -14.76 22.51 -3.00
N GLY A 42 -16.08 22.58 -2.75
CA GLY A 42 -16.67 23.69 -2.00
C GLY A 42 -16.08 23.82 -0.59
N THR A 43 -15.66 22.71 0.02
CA THR A 43 -14.99 22.69 1.34
C THR A 43 -13.55 23.21 1.33
N ILE A 44 -13.03 23.60 0.17
CA ILE A 44 -11.71 24.22 0.01
C ILE A 44 -11.88 25.66 -0.47
N LEU A 45 -12.72 25.88 -1.47
CA LEU A 45 -12.85 27.15 -2.17
C LEU A 45 -13.75 28.17 -1.45
N PHE A 46 -14.61 27.73 -0.53
CA PHE A 46 -15.37 28.64 0.34
C PHE A 46 -14.81 28.60 1.75
N GLN A 47 -14.48 29.76 2.30
CA GLN A 47 -14.00 29.86 3.69
C GLN A 47 -15.10 29.47 4.69
N ASN A 48 -16.34 29.87 4.42
CA ASN A 48 -17.49 29.58 5.27
C ASN A 48 -18.38 28.53 4.61
N HIS A 49 -18.49 27.36 5.25
CA HIS A 49 -19.34 26.28 4.77
C HIS A 49 -19.86 25.41 5.94
N THR A 50 -20.94 24.67 5.72
CA THR A 50 -21.48 23.72 6.70
C THR A 50 -20.63 22.45 6.77
N ALA A 51 -20.94 21.57 7.73
CA ALA A 51 -20.44 20.20 7.65
C ALA A 51 -20.99 19.52 6.38
N MET A 52 -20.20 18.60 5.82
CA MET A 52 -20.60 17.82 4.64
C MET A 52 -21.78 16.91 5.00
N ASN A 53 -22.83 16.96 4.17
CA ASN A 53 -23.98 16.08 4.33
C ASN A 53 -23.61 14.63 3.96
N ARG A 54 -24.04 13.65 4.76
CA ARG A 54 -23.71 12.23 4.55
C ARG A 54 -24.45 11.59 3.38
N GLN A 55 -25.61 12.11 3.00
CA GLN A 55 -26.44 11.59 1.91
C GLN A 55 -26.04 12.23 0.58
N THR A 56 -25.87 13.57 0.57
CA THR A 56 -25.57 14.30 -0.66
C THR A 56 -24.06 14.48 -0.90
N HIS A 57 -23.22 14.28 0.10
CA HIS A 57 -21.75 14.36 0.00
C HIS A 57 -21.18 15.73 -0.39
N TYR A 58 -21.96 16.81 -0.23
CA TYR A 58 -21.49 18.19 -0.34
C TYR A 58 -21.84 19.02 0.90
N ALA A 59 -21.20 20.18 1.06
CA ALA A 59 -21.52 21.19 2.07
C ALA A 59 -22.26 22.39 1.43
N LEU A 60 -23.17 23.00 2.20
CA LEU A 60 -23.74 24.31 1.89
C LEU A 60 -22.68 25.38 2.16
N VAL A 61 -22.69 26.47 1.40
CA VAL A 61 -21.62 27.48 1.42
C VAL A 61 -22.18 28.88 1.56
N ASP A 62 -21.39 29.79 2.12
CA ASP A 62 -21.68 31.22 2.05
C ASP A 62 -21.02 31.78 0.79
N LYS A 63 -21.82 32.22 -0.18
CA LYS A 63 -21.34 32.66 -1.49
C LYS A 63 -20.33 33.80 -1.43
N ASN A 64 -20.44 34.65 -0.41
CA ASN A 64 -19.54 35.79 -0.21
C ASN A 64 -18.16 35.38 0.31
N SER A 65 -17.99 34.11 0.69
CA SER A 65 -16.73 33.56 1.21
C SER A 65 -15.94 32.79 0.15
N LEU A 66 -16.30 32.93 -1.13
CA LEU A 66 -15.61 32.29 -2.25
C LEU A 66 -14.24 32.90 -2.48
N PHE A 67 -13.21 32.07 -2.49
CA PHE A 67 -11.86 32.48 -2.82
C PHE A 67 -11.59 32.33 -4.33
N ILE A 68 -11.83 33.40 -5.06
CA ILE A 68 -11.80 33.40 -6.54
C ILE A 68 -10.39 33.11 -7.08
N GLU A 69 -9.35 33.70 -6.50
CA GLU A 69 -7.97 33.55 -6.98
C GLU A 69 -7.44 32.11 -6.87
N LEU A 70 -8.00 31.30 -5.96
CA LEU A 70 -7.61 29.90 -5.81
C LEU A 70 -8.22 28.98 -6.88
N ILE A 71 -9.27 29.42 -7.59
CA ILE A 71 -10.03 28.56 -8.51
C ILE A 71 -9.14 28.02 -9.62
N SER A 72 -8.55 28.88 -10.45
CA SER A 72 -7.72 28.45 -11.60
C SER A 72 -6.50 27.63 -11.17
N PRO A 73 -5.68 28.10 -10.20
CA PRO A 73 -4.49 27.38 -9.79
C PRO A 73 -4.80 26.00 -9.22
N LEU A 74 -5.88 25.87 -8.46
CA LEU A 74 -6.30 24.59 -7.91
C LEU A 74 -6.88 23.68 -9.00
N HIS A 75 -7.62 24.23 -9.96
CA HIS A 75 -8.21 23.48 -11.06
C HIS A 75 -7.15 22.83 -11.93
N GLU A 76 -6.18 23.62 -12.38
CA GLU A 76 -5.01 23.13 -13.11
C GLU A 76 -4.24 22.07 -12.32
N TYR A 77 -4.03 22.29 -11.03
CA TYR A 77 -3.32 21.33 -10.18
C TYR A 77 -4.08 20.00 -10.07
N ILE A 78 -5.41 20.04 -9.99
CA ILE A 78 -6.26 18.85 -9.94
C ILE A 78 -6.26 18.10 -11.27
N LEU A 79 -6.37 18.79 -12.40
CA LEU A 79 -6.30 18.17 -13.72
C LEU A 79 -4.97 17.41 -13.89
N ASP A 80 -3.86 18.06 -13.57
CA ASP A 80 -2.52 17.47 -13.60
C ASP A 80 -2.39 16.27 -12.64
N MET A 81 -3.06 16.29 -11.48
CA MET A 81 -3.11 15.14 -10.58
C MET A 81 -3.94 13.98 -11.13
N THR A 82 -5.07 14.25 -11.79
CA THR A 82 -5.97 13.21 -12.32
C THR A 82 -5.30 12.38 -13.41
N GLN A 83 -4.41 12.97 -14.19
CA GLN A 83 -3.65 12.30 -15.23
C GLN A 83 -2.48 11.45 -14.68
N ARG A 84 -1.88 11.85 -13.55
CA ARG A 84 -0.65 11.25 -13.04
C ARG A 84 -0.86 10.23 -11.93
N TYR A 85 -1.95 10.32 -11.19
CA TYR A 85 -2.10 9.64 -9.91
C TYR A 85 -3.32 8.72 -9.81
N SER A 86 -3.17 7.66 -9.02
CA SER A 86 -4.27 6.78 -8.66
C SER A 86 -5.31 7.47 -7.78
N HIS A 87 -6.54 6.96 -7.74
CA HIS A 87 -7.61 7.46 -6.88
C HIS A 87 -7.21 7.55 -5.40
N ALA A 88 -6.44 6.59 -4.88
CA ALA A 88 -5.97 6.64 -3.49
C ALA A 88 -5.02 7.82 -3.24
N SER A 89 -4.15 8.12 -4.22
CA SER A 89 -3.21 9.24 -4.16
C SER A 89 -3.93 10.58 -4.30
N ILE A 90 -4.89 10.71 -5.23
CA ILE A 90 -5.71 11.92 -5.39
C ILE A 90 -6.45 12.22 -4.07
N LYS A 91 -7.06 11.20 -3.43
CA LYS A 91 -7.70 11.34 -2.12
C LYS A 91 -6.75 11.85 -1.04
N HIS A 92 -5.51 11.37 -1.05
CA HIS A 92 -4.49 11.83 -0.11
C HIS A 92 -4.13 13.30 -0.33
N PHE A 93 -3.79 13.69 -1.57
CA PHE A 93 -3.44 15.08 -1.89
C PHE A 93 -4.57 16.04 -1.64
N PHE A 94 -5.81 15.68 -1.98
CA PHE A 94 -6.98 16.50 -1.67
C PHE A 94 -7.09 16.81 -0.17
N LYS A 95 -6.83 15.82 0.70
CA LYS A 95 -6.80 16.03 2.15
C LYS A 95 -5.70 17.01 2.56
N VAL A 96 -4.52 16.93 1.93
CA VAL A 96 -3.41 17.85 2.20
C VAL A 96 -3.78 19.27 1.75
N ILE A 97 -4.31 19.44 0.53
CA ILE A 97 -4.77 20.74 0.00
C ILE A 97 -5.79 21.36 0.96
N ARG A 98 -6.85 20.61 1.32
CA ARG A 98 -7.87 21.11 2.27
C ARG A 98 -7.25 21.59 3.57
N ASN A 99 -6.29 20.85 4.12
CA ASN A 99 -5.62 21.24 5.35
C ASN A 99 -4.77 22.50 5.19
N VAL A 100 -4.01 22.63 4.09
CA VAL A 100 -3.21 23.81 3.77
C VAL A 100 -4.12 25.04 3.68
N ILE A 101 -5.16 24.97 2.85
CA ILE A 101 -6.08 26.11 2.63
C ILE A 101 -6.83 26.49 3.92
N LYS A 102 -7.28 25.50 4.71
CA LYS A 102 -7.89 25.77 6.02
C LYS A 102 -6.94 26.48 6.97
N GLU A 103 -5.67 26.10 6.99
CA GLU A 103 -4.64 26.75 7.81
C GLU A 103 -4.34 28.17 7.33
N LEU A 104 -4.34 28.41 6.00
CA LEU A 104 -4.19 29.74 5.44
C LEU A 104 -5.37 30.65 5.80
N TYR A 105 -6.62 30.20 5.63
CA TYR A 105 -7.81 30.97 6.05
C TYR A 105 -7.78 31.31 7.54
N SER A 106 -7.39 30.36 8.39
CA SER A 106 -7.31 30.58 9.83
C SER A 106 -6.26 31.62 10.22
N ARG A 107 -5.27 31.88 9.37
CA ARG A 107 -4.13 32.76 9.66
C ARG A 107 -4.29 34.14 9.05
N TYR A 108 -4.72 34.18 7.80
CA TYR A 108 -4.70 35.40 7.01
C TYR A 108 -6.11 35.92 6.70
N GLY A 109 -7.15 35.13 6.95
CA GLY A 109 -8.51 35.50 6.56
C GLY A 109 -8.61 35.63 5.04
N VAL A 110 -8.82 36.85 4.55
CA VAL A 110 -8.80 37.19 3.12
C VAL A 110 -7.35 37.50 2.73
N PHE A 111 -6.81 36.76 1.76
CA PHE A 111 -5.45 36.93 1.27
C PHE A 111 -5.40 36.82 -0.26
N GLU A 112 -4.41 37.47 -0.86
CA GLU A 112 -4.22 37.53 -2.32
C GLU A 112 -3.04 36.64 -2.72
N LEU A 113 -3.18 35.96 -3.86
CA LEU A 113 -2.20 35.05 -4.44
C LEU A 113 -1.65 35.53 -5.79
N GLN A 114 -2.27 36.55 -6.41
CA GLN A 114 -1.84 37.08 -7.70
C GLN A 114 -0.69 38.11 -7.58
N GLU A 115 -0.59 38.84 -6.47
CA GLU A 115 0.53 39.76 -6.24
C GLU A 115 1.76 38.97 -5.75
N ARG A 116 2.84 39.02 -6.52
CA ARG A 116 4.02 38.18 -6.32
C ARG A 116 4.67 38.40 -4.96
N SER A 117 4.85 39.66 -4.53
CA SER A 117 5.52 39.95 -3.27
C SER A 117 4.75 39.42 -2.07
N GLN A 118 3.43 39.63 -2.06
CA GLN A 118 2.49 39.21 -1.03
C GLN A 118 2.36 37.69 -1.02
N ALA A 119 2.18 37.06 -2.17
CA ALA A 119 2.08 35.60 -2.29
C ALA A 119 3.34 34.88 -1.76
N LEU A 120 4.53 35.38 -2.13
CA LEU A 120 5.80 34.85 -1.62
C LEU A 120 6.03 35.20 -0.14
N GLY A 121 5.51 36.34 0.33
CA GLY A 121 5.45 36.69 1.75
C GLY A 121 4.63 35.68 2.56
N ILE A 122 3.42 35.34 2.08
CA ILE A 122 2.54 34.34 2.70
C ILE A 122 3.22 32.95 2.67
N TYR A 123 3.91 32.60 1.58
CA TYR A 123 4.69 31.36 1.49
C TYR A 123 5.76 31.26 2.57
N LYS A 124 6.52 32.34 2.77
CA LYS A 124 7.54 32.45 3.81
C LYS A 124 6.92 32.31 5.21
N ASP A 125 5.88 33.08 5.52
CA ASP A 125 5.24 33.10 6.84
C ASP A 125 4.58 31.76 7.16
N TYR A 126 3.91 31.14 6.18
CA TYR A 126 3.36 29.80 6.33
C TYR A 126 4.44 28.74 6.53
N THR A 127 5.56 28.83 5.80
CA THR A 127 6.71 27.93 6.00
C THR A 127 7.30 28.06 7.40
N GLN A 128 7.47 29.28 7.92
CA GLN A 128 7.93 29.52 9.29
C GLN A 128 6.98 28.89 10.31
N TYR A 129 5.67 29.07 10.13
CA TYR A 129 4.67 28.41 10.95
C TYR A 129 4.84 26.88 10.93
N LEU A 130 4.98 26.26 9.76
CA LEU A 130 5.17 24.81 9.66
C LEU A 130 6.42 24.34 10.42
N ILE A 131 7.49 25.13 10.43
CA ILE A 131 8.72 24.84 11.19
C ILE A 131 8.49 24.95 12.70
N MET A 132 7.76 25.96 13.16
CA MET A 132 7.43 26.14 14.58
C MET A 132 6.45 25.07 15.08
N ASP A 133 5.41 24.77 14.30
CA ASP A 133 4.45 23.70 14.59
C ASP A 133 5.14 22.34 14.64
N ARG A 134 6.11 22.12 13.75
CA ARG A 134 7.01 20.97 13.79
C ARG A 134 7.81 20.92 15.09
N ALA A 135 8.48 22.00 15.47
CA ALA A 135 9.32 22.03 16.67
C ALA A 135 8.54 21.77 17.96
N THR A 136 7.31 22.27 18.05
CA THR A 136 6.43 22.11 19.21
C THR A 136 5.86 20.70 19.33
N LYS A 137 5.44 20.08 18.21
CA LYS A 137 4.80 18.74 18.19
C LYS A 137 5.78 17.56 18.22
N LEU A 138 7.03 17.76 17.78
CA LEU A 138 8.05 16.70 17.75
C LEU A 138 8.67 16.38 19.12
N LYS A 139 8.35 17.12 20.19
CA LYS A 139 8.80 16.75 21.55
C LYS A 139 8.33 15.35 21.98
N ASN A 140 7.22 14.83 21.42
CA ASN A 140 6.55 13.63 21.94
C ASN A 140 6.26 12.52 20.90
N SER A 141 6.69 12.61 19.63
CA SER A 141 6.44 11.52 18.66
C SER A 141 7.42 11.45 17.49
N ILE A 142 7.70 10.22 17.03
CA ILE A 142 8.50 9.88 15.84
C ILE A 142 7.75 10.17 14.52
N THR A 143 6.47 10.60 14.60
CA THR A 143 5.56 10.62 13.47
C THR A 143 5.70 11.81 12.51
N ASP A 144 5.96 11.43 11.25
CA ASP A 144 5.68 12.05 9.94
C ASP A 144 6.25 13.45 9.64
N LEU A 145 7.58 13.57 9.69
CA LEU A 145 8.36 14.66 9.05
C LEU A 145 7.90 14.96 7.60
N GLY A 146 7.43 13.95 6.87
CA GLY A 146 6.94 14.10 5.51
C GLY A 146 5.67 14.94 5.40
N GLN A 147 4.87 15.10 6.46
CA GLN A 147 3.63 15.87 6.37
C GLN A 147 3.88 17.38 6.15
N TYR A 148 4.89 17.94 6.82
CA TYR A 148 5.19 19.38 6.74
C TYR A 148 5.79 19.73 5.38
N ASN A 149 6.71 18.90 4.88
CA ASN A 149 7.21 19.01 3.52
C ASN A 149 6.07 18.90 2.48
N ARG A 150 5.16 17.93 2.62
CA ARG A 150 3.99 17.80 1.72
C ARG A 150 3.11 19.04 1.73
N LYS A 151 2.84 19.62 2.90
CA LYS A 151 2.05 20.85 3.03
C LYS A 151 2.74 22.03 2.33
N GLN A 152 4.04 22.22 2.57
CA GLN A 152 4.81 23.27 1.91
C GLN A 152 4.81 23.09 0.39
N HIS A 153 5.05 21.85 -0.07
CA HIS A 153 5.08 21.54 -1.50
C HIS A 153 3.72 21.77 -2.18
N VAL A 154 2.62 21.36 -1.56
CA VAL A 154 1.27 21.63 -2.06
C VAL A 154 1.02 23.13 -2.17
N PHE A 155 1.45 23.93 -1.19
CA PHE A 155 1.29 25.38 -1.30
C PHE A 155 2.15 25.96 -2.42
N ALA A 156 3.38 25.47 -2.58
CA ALA A 156 4.26 25.89 -3.68
C ALA A 156 3.68 25.57 -5.07
N GLU A 157 3.04 24.41 -5.25
CA GLU A 157 2.32 24.04 -6.48
C GLU A 157 1.15 24.99 -6.78
N ILE A 158 0.41 25.41 -5.76
CA ILE A 158 -0.69 26.36 -5.92
C ILE A 158 -0.14 27.74 -6.33
N LEU A 159 0.89 28.22 -5.65
CA LEU A 159 1.50 29.52 -5.94
C LEU A 159 2.18 29.56 -7.31
N SER A 160 2.86 28.48 -7.72
CA SER A 160 3.52 28.43 -9.00
C SER A 160 2.53 28.60 -10.16
N ARG A 161 1.32 28.04 -10.02
CA ARG A 161 0.23 28.21 -10.99
C ARG A 161 -0.43 29.58 -10.88
N SER A 162 -0.66 30.06 -9.66
CA SER A 162 -1.25 31.39 -9.42
C SER A 162 -0.39 32.54 -9.96
N LEU A 163 0.93 32.40 -9.90
CA LEU A 163 1.90 33.40 -10.32
C LEU A 163 2.49 33.11 -11.71
N GLU A 164 2.12 32.00 -12.33
CA GLU A 164 2.67 31.51 -13.61
C GLU A 164 4.22 31.43 -13.62
N ILE A 165 4.81 30.92 -12.54
CA ILE A 165 6.27 30.75 -12.39
C ILE A 165 6.67 29.30 -12.15
N ASP A 166 7.94 28.99 -12.36
CA ASP A 166 8.47 27.66 -12.03
C ASP A 166 8.36 27.40 -10.51
N ILE A 167 7.91 26.20 -10.13
CA ILE A 167 7.79 25.82 -8.71
C ILE A 167 9.11 25.95 -7.94
N LYS A 168 10.26 25.80 -8.60
CA LYS A 168 11.57 26.02 -8.00
C LYS A 168 11.77 27.48 -7.63
N GLU A 169 11.24 28.45 -8.38
CA GLU A 169 11.30 29.85 -7.97
C GLU A 169 10.52 30.08 -6.66
N VAL A 170 9.32 29.51 -6.53
CA VAL A 170 8.56 29.59 -5.27
C VAL A 170 9.35 28.93 -4.14
N LYS A 171 9.87 27.71 -4.36
CA LYS A 171 10.62 26.98 -3.34
C LYS A 171 11.91 27.70 -2.94
N ASN A 172 12.63 28.28 -3.89
CA ASN A 172 13.89 29.00 -3.66
C ASN A 172 13.67 30.40 -3.05
N SER A 173 12.44 30.93 -3.06
CA SER A 173 12.12 32.18 -2.38
C SER A 173 12.30 32.10 -0.86
N TYR A 174 12.32 30.88 -0.29
CA TYR A 174 12.57 30.66 1.13
C TYR A 174 13.19 29.29 1.42
N ILE A 175 13.28 28.89 2.68
CA ILE A 175 13.86 27.60 3.08
C ILE A 175 12.89 26.43 2.78
N GLU A 176 13.41 25.35 2.20
CA GLU A 176 12.64 24.11 1.99
C GLU A 176 12.70 23.22 3.24
N ILE A 177 11.54 22.76 3.71
CA ILE A 177 11.44 21.80 4.80
C ILE A 177 11.84 20.44 4.23
N ALA A 178 13.01 19.94 4.63
CA ALA A 178 13.46 18.62 4.22
C ALA A 178 12.39 17.55 4.49
N SER A 179 11.96 16.84 3.44
CA SER A 179 11.32 15.55 3.65
C SER A 179 12.37 14.63 4.26
N LYS A 180 12.02 13.83 5.27
CA LYS A 180 12.80 12.60 5.47
C LYS A 180 12.59 11.83 4.17
N HIS A 181 13.55 11.90 3.25
CA HIS A 181 13.78 10.78 2.36
C HIS A 181 13.80 9.57 3.31
N LYS A 182 12.97 8.56 3.04
CA LYS A 182 13.38 7.22 3.48
C LYS A 182 14.83 7.16 3.03
N GLU A 183 15.78 7.05 3.96
CA GLU A 183 17.15 6.72 3.60
C GLU A 183 17.01 5.68 2.50
N HIS A 184 17.55 5.97 1.31
CA HIS A 184 17.57 5.00 0.22
C HIS A 184 17.93 3.68 0.88
N ASN A 185 17.03 2.69 0.83
CA ASN A 185 17.15 1.44 1.60
C ASN A 185 18.62 1.10 1.72
N ILE A 186 19.20 1.31 2.91
CA ILE A 186 20.63 1.10 3.08
C ILE A 186 20.85 -0.34 2.66
N PRO A 187 21.78 -0.62 1.72
CA PRO A 187 22.05 -1.98 1.30
C PRO A 187 22.18 -2.86 2.54
N VAL A 188 21.29 -3.85 2.66
CA VAL A 188 21.34 -4.78 3.78
C VAL A 188 22.67 -5.50 3.67
N GLU A 189 23.43 -5.55 4.78
CA GLU A 189 24.69 -6.26 4.83
C GLU A 189 24.49 -7.70 4.35
N GLU A 190 25.45 -8.20 3.55
CA GLU A 190 25.29 -9.48 2.85
C GLU A 190 24.94 -10.63 3.80
N TYR A 191 25.57 -10.69 4.98
CA TYR A 191 25.29 -11.72 5.98
C TYR A 191 23.84 -11.66 6.49
N LYS A 192 23.26 -10.47 6.66
CA LYS A 192 21.85 -10.33 7.08
C LYS A 192 20.91 -10.82 5.99
N PHE A 193 21.23 -10.56 4.72
CA PHE A 193 20.44 -11.05 3.60
C PHE A 193 20.54 -12.57 3.46
N GLN A 194 21.75 -13.13 3.58
CA GLN A 194 21.97 -14.58 3.55
C GLN A 194 21.25 -15.28 4.71
N ASN A 195 21.34 -14.73 5.93
CA ASN A 195 20.63 -15.24 7.10
C ASN A 195 19.12 -15.20 6.88
N PHE A 196 18.57 -14.08 6.42
CA PHE A 196 17.14 -13.97 6.09
C PHE A 196 16.70 -15.05 5.09
N PHE A 197 17.48 -15.27 4.03
CA PHE A 197 17.18 -16.30 3.04
C PHE A 197 17.20 -17.71 3.63
N GLU A 198 18.25 -18.07 4.38
CA GLU A 198 18.40 -19.40 4.96
C GLU A 198 17.36 -19.69 6.04
N ILE A 199 17.01 -18.71 6.88
CA ILE A 199 15.96 -18.86 7.89
C ILE A 199 14.61 -19.16 7.24
N ASN A 200 14.22 -18.38 6.24
CA ASN A 200 12.95 -18.59 5.52
C ASN A 200 12.95 -19.94 4.78
N LYS A 201 14.08 -20.33 4.20
CA LYS A 201 14.24 -21.64 3.55
C LYS A 201 14.07 -22.77 4.55
N THR A 202 14.69 -22.67 5.74
CA THR A 202 14.53 -23.67 6.81
C THR A 202 13.08 -23.77 7.27
N ILE A 203 12.41 -22.63 7.55
CA ILE A 203 10.99 -22.62 7.95
C ILE A 203 10.14 -23.32 6.89
N PHE A 204 10.31 -22.95 5.61
CA PHE A 204 9.55 -23.53 4.52
C PHE A 204 9.75 -25.05 4.42
N LEU A 205 10.99 -25.53 4.44
CA LEU A 205 11.28 -26.96 4.29
C LEU A 205 10.72 -27.78 5.45
N ILE A 206 10.88 -27.32 6.69
CA ILE A 206 10.39 -28.02 7.87
C ILE A 206 8.86 -28.08 7.88
N PHE A 207 8.18 -26.97 7.56
CA PHE A 207 6.71 -26.95 7.54
C PHE A 207 6.14 -27.73 6.36
N SER A 208 6.77 -27.65 5.18
CA SER A 208 6.39 -28.45 4.01
C SER A 208 6.48 -29.94 4.29
N ASP A 209 7.60 -30.39 4.85
CA ASP A 209 7.84 -31.77 5.25
C ASP A 209 6.85 -32.24 6.33
N PHE A 210 6.60 -31.41 7.36
CA PHE A 210 5.59 -31.70 8.38
C PHE A 210 4.20 -31.96 7.78
N LEU A 211 3.78 -31.12 6.83
CA LEU A 211 2.46 -31.20 6.19
C LEU A 211 2.36 -32.40 5.25
N ILE A 212 3.31 -32.53 4.31
CA ILE A 212 3.30 -33.58 3.27
C ILE A 212 3.43 -34.96 3.91
N ASN A 213 4.35 -35.12 4.86
CA ASN A 213 4.64 -36.41 5.50
C ASN A 213 3.83 -36.64 6.78
N LYS A 214 2.84 -35.77 7.08
CA LYS A 214 1.92 -35.88 8.23
C LYS A 214 2.65 -36.16 9.55
N LYS A 215 3.74 -35.44 9.82
CA LYS A 215 4.54 -35.61 11.04
C LYS A 215 3.73 -35.23 12.28
N THR A 216 4.15 -35.74 13.44
CA THR A 216 3.54 -35.44 14.73
C THR A 216 4.17 -34.19 15.35
N LEU A 217 3.40 -33.51 16.22
CA LEU A 217 3.90 -32.40 17.02
C LEU A 217 4.86 -32.89 18.12
N PRO A 218 5.78 -32.03 18.60
CA PRO A 218 6.02 -30.64 18.21
C PRO A 218 6.78 -30.49 16.89
N ILE A 219 6.64 -29.32 16.23
CA ILE A 219 7.53 -28.98 15.11
C ILE A 219 8.79 -28.37 15.67
N HIS A 220 9.93 -29.03 15.45
CA HIS A 220 11.23 -28.54 15.87
C HIS A 220 11.88 -27.76 14.74
N LEU A 221 12.14 -26.48 14.97
CA LEU A 221 12.83 -25.61 14.04
C LEU A 221 14.26 -25.39 14.50
N ILE A 222 15.19 -26.08 13.84
CA ILE A 222 16.62 -25.97 14.11
C ILE A 222 17.33 -25.33 12.92
N ASN A 223 18.15 -24.32 13.20
CA ASN A 223 19.15 -23.77 12.28
C ASN A 223 20.41 -23.39 13.06
N ASP A 224 21.35 -24.33 13.17
CA ASP A 224 22.61 -24.17 13.92
C ASP A 224 23.43 -22.96 13.43
N LYS A 225 23.39 -22.69 12.12
CA LYS A 225 24.14 -21.57 11.53
C LYS A 225 23.64 -20.20 12.01
N ASN A 226 22.37 -20.11 12.39
CA ASN A 226 21.72 -18.88 12.82
C ASN A 226 21.34 -18.91 14.31
N ASN A 227 21.85 -19.88 15.09
CA ASN A 227 21.50 -20.11 16.49
C ASN A 227 19.98 -20.17 16.73
N ILE A 228 19.24 -20.80 15.81
CA ILE A 228 17.80 -20.98 15.96
C ILE A 228 17.54 -22.38 16.49
N ASP A 229 16.96 -22.47 17.67
CA ASP A 229 16.39 -23.69 18.21
C ASP A 229 15.04 -23.33 18.84
N PHE A 230 13.96 -23.65 18.12
CA PHE A 230 12.61 -23.32 18.55
C PHE A 230 11.68 -24.52 18.41
N LEU A 231 11.02 -24.88 19.51
CA LEU A 231 9.96 -25.89 19.52
C LEU A 231 8.60 -25.22 19.41
N PHE A 232 7.92 -25.44 18.30
CA PHE A 232 6.56 -24.94 18.09
C PHE A 232 5.54 -25.81 18.83
N TYR A 233 5.31 -25.47 20.10
CA TYR A 233 4.15 -25.92 20.88
C TYR A 233 2.98 -24.91 20.83
N GLU A 234 3.28 -23.61 20.74
CA GLU A 234 2.37 -22.52 21.14
C GLU A 234 1.49 -21.93 20.02
N ILE A 235 1.83 -22.07 18.72
CA ILE A 235 0.92 -21.65 17.62
C ILE A 235 -0.45 -22.33 17.76
N PHE A 236 -0.48 -23.48 18.43
CA PHE A 236 -1.64 -24.32 18.61
C PHE A 236 -2.45 -24.03 19.88
N ASN A 237 -2.05 -23.09 20.74
CA ASN A 237 -2.77 -22.60 21.93
C ASN A 237 -3.82 -23.57 22.51
N ASN A 238 -3.44 -24.82 22.77
CA ASN A 238 -4.34 -25.87 23.25
C ASN A 238 -3.53 -26.83 24.11
N LYS A 239 -3.65 -26.70 25.43
CA LYS A 239 -3.05 -27.60 26.43
C LYS A 239 -3.59 -29.04 26.40
N LYS A 240 -4.41 -29.43 25.41
CA LYS A 240 -4.95 -30.78 25.18
C LYS A 240 -5.60 -30.79 23.79
N ILE A 241 -4.88 -31.22 22.76
CA ILE A 241 -5.52 -31.71 21.55
C ILE A 241 -5.92 -33.15 21.89
N GLU A 242 -7.16 -33.34 22.33
CA GLU A 242 -7.76 -34.66 22.15
C GLU A 242 -7.83 -34.91 20.64
N GLN A 243 -7.32 -36.05 20.18
CA GLN A 243 -7.29 -36.46 18.76
C GLN A 243 -8.66 -36.40 18.04
N SER A 244 -9.74 -36.13 18.78
CA SER A 244 -11.13 -36.09 18.32
C SER A 244 -11.55 -34.80 17.58
N ASN A 245 -10.78 -33.70 17.65
CA ASN A 245 -11.21 -32.41 17.07
C ASN A 245 -10.53 -32.08 15.73
N VAL A 246 -11.02 -32.75 14.67
CA VAL A 246 -10.55 -32.61 13.28
C VAL A 246 -10.54 -31.14 12.81
N ASP A 247 -11.50 -30.34 13.26
CA ASP A 247 -11.63 -28.93 12.85
C ASP A 247 -10.46 -28.06 13.35
N LYS A 248 -10.04 -28.27 14.60
CA LYS A 248 -8.86 -27.57 15.15
C LYS A 248 -7.58 -27.99 14.43
N LEU A 249 -7.45 -29.26 14.06
CA LEU A 249 -6.30 -29.76 13.30
C LEU A 249 -6.23 -29.09 11.92
N ASN A 250 -7.35 -28.97 11.22
CA ASN A 250 -7.43 -28.31 9.92
C ASN A 250 -7.10 -26.80 10.00
N GLN A 251 -7.61 -26.10 11.00
CA GLN A 251 -7.26 -24.68 11.23
C GLN A 251 -5.77 -24.48 11.50
N ASN A 252 -5.18 -25.40 12.28
CA ASN A 252 -3.77 -25.39 12.60
C ASN A 252 -2.91 -25.67 11.37
N ASN A 253 -3.27 -26.66 10.56
CA ASN A 253 -2.62 -26.94 9.29
C ASN A 253 -2.72 -25.75 8.33
N ALA A 254 -3.86 -25.05 8.27
CA ALA A 254 -4.01 -23.85 7.45
C ALA A 254 -3.03 -22.73 7.86
N LYS A 255 -2.78 -22.55 9.16
CA LYS A 255 -1.76 -21.60 9.66
C LYS A 255 -0.35 -22.02 9.26
N ILE A 256 0.00 -23.30 9.42
CA ILE A 256 1.31 -23.84 9.04
C ILE A 256 1.53 -23.67 7.54
N ILE A 257 0.53 -23.98 6.71
CA ILE A 257 0.54 -23.79 5.26
C ILE A 257 0.83 -22.33 4.92
N ASN A 258 0.09 -21.39 5.51
CA ASN A 258 0.30 -19.97 5.24
C ASN A 258 1.70 -19.49 5.66
N LEU A 259 2.25 -20.02 6.76
CA LEU A 259 3.63 -19.72 7.16
C LEU A 259 4.64 -20.29 6.18
N ALA A 260 4.49 -21.56 5.76
CA ALA A 260 5.35 -22.19 4.77
C ALA A 260 5.37 -21.42 3.45
N ILE A 261 4.19 -21.06 2.93
CA ILE A 261 4.06 -20.29 1.69
C ILE A 261 4.70 -18.90 1.84
N THR A 262 4.45 -18.22 2.96
CA THR A 262 5.03 -16.89 3.20
C THR A 262 6.56 -16.95 3.25
N SER A 263 7.12 -17.95 3.94
CA SER A 263 8.56 -18.17 3.99
C SER A 263 9.15 -18.49 2.61
N PHE A 264 8.46 -19.31 1.81
CA PHE A 264 8.88 -19.54 0.42
C PHE A 264 8.84 -18.26 -0.42
N ILE A 265 7.79 -17.44 -0.30
CA ILE A 265 7.68 -16.15 -1.01
C ILE A 265 8.84 -15.23 -0.65
N ASN A 266 9.25 -15.18 0.62
CA ASN A 266 10.41 -14.40 1.04
C ASN A 266 11.70 -14.87 0.33
N CYS A 267 11.93 -16.19 0.25
CA CYS A 267 13.04 -16.73 -0.54
C CYS A 267 12.92 -16.38 -2.04
N PHE A 268 11.71 -16.44 -2.59
CA PHE A 268 11.43 -16.15 -3.99
C PHE A 268 11.66 -14.67 -4.34
N VAL A 269 11.25 -13.74 -3.47
CA VAL A 269 11.54 -12.30 -3.59
C VAL A 269 13.06 -12.09 -3.60
N SER A 270 13.78 -12.70 -2.66
CA SER A 270 15.24 -12.62 -2.58
C SER A 270 15.93 -13.10 -3.86
N ALA A 271 15.40 -14.14 -4.50
CA ALA A 271 15.98 -14.70 -5.72
C ALA A 271 15.56 -13.99 -7.02
N SER A 272 14.40 -13.32 -7.05
CA SER A 272 13.80 -12.74 -8.26
C SER A 272 13.82 -11.21 -8.32
N ALA A 273 14.01 -10.54 -7.17
CA ALA A 273 13.84 -9.09 -7.01
C ALA A 273 12.46 -8.56 -7.46
N LEU A 274 11.45 -9.43 -7.54
CA LEU A 274 10.09 -9.04 -7.91
C LEU A 274 9.42 -8.24 -6.80
N ASN A 275 8.65 -7.23 -7.21
CA ASN A 275 7.81 -6.51 -6.26
C ASN A 275 6.51 -7.28 -5.95
N THR A 276 5.88 -6.91 -4.85
CA THR A 276 4.66 -7.56 -4.35
C THR A 276 3.52 -7.60 -5.38
N SER A 277 3.35 -6.55 -6.19
CA SER A 277 2.27 -6.53 -7.20
C SER A 277 2.50 -7.55 -8.31
N GLN A 278 3.76 -7.77 -8.70
CA GLN A 278 4.13 -8.80 -9.67
C GLN A 278 3.89 -10.19 -9.10
N ILE A 279 4.33 -10.43 -7.85
CA ILE A 279 4.18 -11.72 -7.15
C ILE A 279 2.72 -12.17 -7.08
N TYR A 280 1.80 -11.26 -6.71
CA TYR A 280 0.38 -11.61 -6.59
C TYR A 280 -0.32 -11.90 -7.92
N SER A 281 0.32 -11.57 -9.05
CA SER A 281 -0.23 -11.81 -10.38
C SER A 281 0.42 -12.97 -11.13
N LEU A 282 1.51 -13.55 -10.58
CA LEU A 282 2.22 -14.64 -11.22
C LEU A 282 1.35 -15.90 -11.29
N LYS A 283 1.35 -16.54 -12.45
CA LYS A 283 0.70 -17.83 -12.70
C LYS A 283 1.72 -18.96 -12.73
N VAL A 284 1.26 -20.19 -12.52
CA VAL A 284 2.10 -21.40 -12.65
C VAL A 284 2.68 -21.49 -14.08
N SER A 285 1.89 -21.14 -15.09
CA SER A 285 2.30 -21.10 -16.50
C SER A 285 3.39 -20.07 -16.81
N ASP A 286 3.61 -19.09 -15.92
CA ASP A 286 4.64 -18.07 -16.11
C ASP A 286 6.04 -18.58 -15.74
N VAL A 287 6.12 -19.74 -15.07
CA VAL A 287 7.37 -20.44 -14.75
C VAL A 287 7.74 -21.35 -15.91
N LYS A 288 8.80 -21.01 -16.64
CA LYS A 288 9.29 -21.77 -17.81
C LYS A 288 10.64 -22.44 -17.54
N ASP A 289 10.96 -23.43 -18.37
CA ASP A 289 12.24 -24.13 -18.41
C ASP A 289 12.61 -24.84 -17.10
N LEU A 290 11.66 -25.63 -16.59
CA LEU A 290 11.87 -26.54 -15.45
C LEU A 290 12.82 -27.69 -15.77
N HIS A 291 13.23 -27.89 -17.03
CA HIS A 291 14.11 -28.95 -17.50
C HIS A 291 15.41 -28.35 -18.07
N SER A 292 16.39 -28.13 -17.18
CA SER A 292 17.82 -27.97 -17.51
C SER A 292 18.17 -27.05 -18.70
N SER A 293 18.01 -25.74 -18.54
CA SER A 293 18.81 -24.77 -19.31
C SER A 293 20.05 -24.39 -18.50
N THR A 294 21.21 -24.26 -19.14
CA THR A 294 22.46 -23.78 -18.54
C THR A 294 22.37 -22.34 -18.00
N LYS A 295 21.28 -21.63 -18.28
CA LYS A 295 21.10 -20.20 -17.99
C LYS A 295 20.15 -19.90 -16.83
N GLY A 296 19.65 -20.90 -16.09
CA GLY A 296 18.65 -20.68 -15.03
C GLY A 296 17.21 -20.89 -15.50
N MET A 297 16.25 -20.73 -14.58
CA MET A 297 14.81 -20.83 -14.87
C MET A 297 14.25 -19.46 -15.22
N ARG A 298 13.26 -19.38 -16.11
CA ARG A 298 12.69 -18.10 -16.56
C ARG A 298 11.30 -17.89 -15.96
N ILE A 299 11.04 -16.67 -15.48
CA ILE A 299 9.74 -16.21 -15.04
C ILE A 299 9.30 -15.06 -15.93
N ILE A 300 8.08 -15.14 -16.47
CA ILE A 300 7.47 -14.04 -17.21
C ILE A 300 6.56 -13.25 -16.28
N THR A 301 6.74 -11.93 -16.20
CA THR A 301 5.91 -11.06 -15.36
C THR A 301 5.46 -9.82 -16.11
N LYS A 302 4.33 -9.22 -15.71
CA LYS A 302 3.87 -7.93 -16.23
C LYS A 302 4.33 -6.80 -15.33
N LYS A 303 4.88 -5.72 -15.90
CA LYS A 303 5.30 -4.52 -15.14
C LYS A 303 4.24 -3.41 -15.28
N PRO A 304 3.41 -3.13 -14.24
CA PRO A 304 2.31 -2.16 -14.37
C PRO A 304 2.78 -0.75 -14.73
N ARG A 305 3.91 -0.32 -14.17
CA ARG A 305 4.49 1.01 -14.38
C ARG A 305 5.17 1.21 -15.74
N ALA A 306 5.23 0.17 -16.57
CA ALA A 306 5.85 0.21 -17.90
C ALA A 306 4.83 -0.15 -18.99
N GLY A 307 3.56 0.23 -18.81
CA GLY A 307 2.49 -0.07 -19.76
C GLY A 307 2.16 -1.56 -19.85
N TYR A 308 2.25 -2.29 -18.73
CA TYR A 308 1.95 -3.73 -18.64
C TYR A 308 2.78 -4.64 -19.56
N LYS A 309 3.97 -4.19 -19.98
CA LYS A 309 4.91 -5.01 -20.76
C LYS A 309 5.29 -6.29 -20.01
N ASN A 310 5.38 -7.39 -20.77
CA ASN A 310 5.94 -8.65 -20.30
C ASN A 310 7.46 -8.52 -20.17
N ILE A 311 8.01 -8.96 -19.04
CA ILE A 311 9.44 -8.99 -18.75
C ILE A 311 9.80 -10.41 -18.36
N GLU A 312 10.91 -10.89 -18.90
CA GLU A 312 11.50 -12.18 -18.56
C GLU A 312 12.59 -11.98 -17.49
N LEU A 313 12.53 -12.75 -16.41
CA LEU A 313 13.51 -12.75 -15.33
C LEU A 313 14.09 -14.14 -15.15
N THR A 314 15.39 -14.19 -14.90
CA THR A 314 16.10 -15.44 -14.70
C THR A 314 16.31 -15.70 -13.20
N LEU A 315 15.82 -16.84 -12.71
CA LEU A 315 16.14 -17.34 -11.38
C LEU A 315 17.47 -18.12 -11.37
N PRO A 316 18.27 -18.01 -10.29
CA PRO A 316 19.47 -18.82 -10.13
C PRO A 316 19.16 -20.32 -10.16
N LEU A 317 20.02 -21.11 -10.82
CA LEU A 317 19.88 -22.57 -10.90
C LEU A 317 19.75 -23.25 -9.53
N LYS A 318 20.47 -22.74 -8.53
CA LYS A 318 20.42 -23.26 -7.15
C LYS A 318 19.03 -23.11 -6.50
N PHE A 319 18.21 -22.17 -6.97
CA PHE A 319 16.85 -21.96 -6.46
C PHE A 319 15.84 -22.98 -7.00
N ARG A 320 16.16 -23.66 -8.12
CA ARG A 320 15.27 -24.61 -8.80
C ARG A 320 14.71 -25.68 -7.87
N LYS A 321 15.56 -26.28 -7.03
CA LYS A 321 15.13 -27.31 -6.07
C LYS A 321 14.04 -26.77 -5.14
N LEU A 322 14.28 -25.59 -4.56
CA LEU A 322 13.35 -24.97 -3.62
C LEU A 322 11.99 -24.64 -4.27
N LEU A 323 12.01 -24.19 -5.53
CA LEU A 323 10.79 -23.93 -6.30
C LEU A 323 10.03 -25.21 -6.64
N LEU A 324 10.72 -26.30 -6.98
CA LEU A 324 10.09 -27.62 -7.17
C LEU A 324 9.47 -28.15 -5.87
N ASP A 325 10.16 -28.02 -4.75
CA ASP A 325 9.64 -28.38 -3.43
C ASP A 325 8.37 -27.59 -3.11
N TYR A 326 8.32 -26.30 -3.47
CA TYR A 326 7.13 -25.47 -3.32
C TYR A 326 5.99 -25.89 -4.24
N LEU A 327 6.26 -26.19 -5.52
CA LEU A 327 5.23 -26.68 -6.44
C LEU A 327 4.62 -28.00 -5.95
N ASN A 328 5.44 -28.89 -5.36
CA ASN A 328 4.95 -30.11 -4.72
C ASN A 328 4.03 -29.81 -3.52
N LEU A 329 4.44 -28.91 -2.62
CA LEU A 329 3.58 -28.48 -1.51
C LEU A 329 2.26 -27.87 -2.02
N ARG A 330 2.34 -27.04 -3.05
CA ARG A 330 1.17 -26.39 -3.66
C ARG A 330 0.20 -27.43 -4.22
N GLU A 331 0.68 -28.40 -4.98
CA GLU A 331 -0.15 -29.51 -5.48
C GLU A 331 -0.77 -30.31 -4.34
N TRP A 332 -0.01 -30.58 -3.28
CA TRP A 332 -0.53 -31.25 -2.10
C TRP A 332 -1.66 -30.43 -1.45
N ILE A 333 -1.52 -29.11 -1.31
CA ILE A 333 -2.58 -28.24 -0.76
C ILE A 333 -3.84 -28.29 -1.64
N ILE A 334 -3.69 -28.17 -2.96
CA ILE A 334 -4.83 -28.22 -3.90
C ILE A 334 -5.57 -29.56 -3.81
N LYS A 335 -4.85 -30.67 -3.63
CA LYS A 335 -5.46 -32.01 -3.47
C LYS A 335 -6.17 -32.20 -2.13
N ASN A 336 -5.72 -31.53 -1.06
CA ASN A 336 -6.20 -31.77 0.30
C ASN A 336 -7.17 -30.69 0.82
N TYR A 337 -7.30 -29.56 0.14
CA TYR A 337 -8.19 -28.46 0.53
C TYR A 337 -9.10 -28.08 -0.64
N ASN A 338 -10.38 -27.83 -0.36
CA ASN A 338 -11.32 -27.39 -1.37
C ASN A 338 -11.19 -25.87 -1.58
N PHE A 339 -11.27 -25.43 -2.84
CA PHE A 339 -11.18 -24.03 -3.24
C PHE A 339 -12.50 -23.72 -3.92
N ASN A 340 -13.29 -22.78 -3.39
CA ASN A 340 -14.63 -22.57 -3.95
C ASN A 340 -14.55 -22.07 -5.39
N TYR A 341 -15.29 -22.75 -6.24
CA TYR A 341 -15.45 -22.49 -7.66
C TYR A 341 -16.07 -21.11 -7.90
N ASN A 342 -15.26 -20.16 -8.38
CA ASN A 342 -15.66 -19.14 -9.35
C ASN A 342 -14.47 -18.31 -9.85
N THR A 343 -13.40 -18.98 -10.31
CA THR A 343 -12.55 -18.55 -11.43
C THR A 343 -11.38 -19.53 -11.56
N ASP A 344 -11.27 -20.23 -12.70
CA ASP A 344 -10.07 -20.99 -13.09
C ASP A 344 -8.79 -20.14 -12.99
N GLU A 345 -8.91 -18.81 -13.04
CA GLU A 345 -7.79 -17.88 -12.88
C GLU A 345 -7.07 -17.99 -11.53
N SER A 346 -7.80 -18.44 -10.51
CA SER A 346 -7.40 -18.37 -9.11
C SER A 346 -6.53 -19.57 -8.69
N MET A 347 -6.88 -20.76 -9.19
CA MET A 347 -6.04 -21.96 -9.13
C MET A 347 -4.84 -21.91 -10.06
N ASN A 348 -4.81 -20.94 -10.99
CA ASN A 348 -3.66 -20.74 -11.87
C ASN A 348 -2.57 -19.86 -11.25
N LEU A 349 -2.84 -19.18 -10.12
CA LEU A 349 -1.85 -18.37 -9.43
C LEU A 349 -0.71 -19.24 -8.87
N LEU A 350 0.52 -18.76 -9.02
CA LEU A 350 1.70 -19.42 -8.47
C LEU A 350 1.63 -19.50 -6.94
N PHE A 351 1.13 -18.44 -6.30
CA PHE A 351 1.00 -18.33 -4.85
C PHE A 351 -0.46 -18.41 -4.40
N ILE A 352 -0.72 -19.25 -3.39
CA ILE A 352 -2.05 -19.48 -2.81
C ILE A 352 -2.04 -19.18 -1.31
N GLY A 353 -3.21 -18.96 -0.70
CA GLY A 353 -3.35 -18.78 0.74
C GLY A 353 -4.64 -19.39 1.26
N LEU A 354 -4.65 -19.82 2.52
CA LEU A 354 -5.83 -20.38 3.19
C LEU A 354 -6.40 -19.36 4.18
N ASN A 355 -7.72 -19.24 4.29
CA ASN A 355 -8.36 -18.37 5.27
C ASN A 355 -8.37 -19.03 6.66
N ASN A 356 -8.19 -18.23 7.71
CA ASN A 356 -8.16 -18.65 9.11
C ASN A 356 -9.46 -18.31 9.87
N THR A 357 -10.59 -18.13 9.19
CA THR A 357 -11.83 -17.70 9.85
C THR A 357 -12.55 -18.88 10.49
N LYS A 358 -13.22 -18.61 11.62
CA LYS A 358 -14.14 -19.52 12.35
C LYS A 358 -15.27 -20.10 11.47
N SER A 359 -15.33 -19.78 10.18
CA SER A 359 -16.39 -20.15 9.23
C SER A 359 -15.97 -21.27 8.26
N ILE A 360 -14.96 -22.08 8.60
CA ILE A 360 -14.73 -23.38 7.92
C ILE A 360 -15.77 -24.37 8.46
N TYR A 361 -17.05 -24.06 8.22
CA TYR A 361 -18.15 -24.95 8.52
C TYR A 361 -18.65 -25.50 7.19
N LYS A 362 -18.54 -26.82 7.08
CA LYS A 362 -19.13 -27.70 6.08
C LYS A 362 -18.59 -27.73 4.65
N ASP A 363 -17.81 -26.77 4.20
CA ASP A 363 -17.03 -26.92 2.96
C ASP A 363 -15.67 -26.25 3.17
N ASN A 364 -14.57 -26.98 2.90
CA ASN A 364 -13.23 -26.44 3.00
C ASN A 364 -13.10 -25.27 2.00
N LEU A 365 -13.02 -24.02 2.47
CA LEU A 365 -13.09 -22.85 1.59
C LEU A 365 -11.80 -22.04 1.65
N ALA A 366 -10.96 -22.20 0.63
CA ALA A 366 -9.79 -21.36 0.38
C ALA A 366 -10.11 -20.15 -0.51
N ASN A 367 -9.40 -19.03 -0.30
CA ASN A 367 -9.53 -17.80 -1.11
C ASN A 367 -8.22 -17.55 -1.87
N SER A 368 -8.33 -17.22 -3.14
CA SER A 368 -7.21 -17.01 -4.05
C SER A 368 -6.47 -15.68 -3.86
N ASN A 369 -7.00 -14.78 -3.02
CA ASN A 369 -6.38 -13.50 -2.74
C ASN A 369 -5.77 -13.48 -1.32
N MET A 370 -4.43 -13.47 -1.25
CA MET A 370 -3.57 -13.43 -0.05
C MET A 370 -3.79 -12.23 0.91
N ARG A 371 -4.93 -11.55 0.91
CA ARG A 371 -5.03 -10.19 1.48
C ARG A 371 -5.22 -10.08 2.99
N CYS A 372 -5.63 -11.13 3.71
CA CYS A 372 -5.97 -10.99 5.14
C CYS A 372 -5.02 -11.72 6.11
N ASP A 373 -4.69 -12.99 5.87
CA ASP A 373 -3.90 -13.76 6.84
C ASP A 373 -2.40 -13.74 6.57
N SER A 374 -1.97 -13.48 5.33
CA SER A 374 -0.54 -13.34 5.00
C SER A 374 0.10 -12.15 5.71
N LEU A 375 -0.63 -11.05 5.96
CA LEU A 375 -0.15 -9.89 6.72
C LEU A 375 0.07 -10.22 8.20
N LYS A 376 -0.76 -11.07 8.79
CA LYS A 376 -0.56 -11.58 10.17
C LYS A 376 0.61 -12.55 10.22
N SER A 377 0.76 -13.43 9.23
CA SER A 377 1.93 -14.32 9.09
C SER A 377 3.22 -13.52 8.86
N LEU A 378 3.18 -12.44 8.07
CA LEU A 378 4.28 -11.48 7.89
C LEU A 378 4.62 -10.79 9.22
N MET A 379 3.63 -10.46 10.04
CA MET A 379 3.86 -9.90 11.38
C MET A 379 4.46 -10.91 12.36
N ILE A 380 4.11 -12.20 12.26
CA ILE A 380 4.73 -13.28 13.06
C ILE A 380 6.18 -13.48 12.61
N ILE A 381 6.44 -13.54 11.31
CA ILE A 381 7.80 -13.66 10.76
C ILE A 381 8.63 -12.40 11.07
N ASN A 382 8.06 -11.19 10.97
CA ASN A 382 8.72 -9.95 11.38
C ASN A 382 8.93 -9.83 12.89
N LYS A 383 8.12 -10.52 13.71
CA LYS A 383 8.38 -10.65 15.15
C LYS A 383 9.53 -11.61 15.39
N LEU A 384 9.53 -12.77 14.73
CA LEU A 384 10.63 -13.74 14.79
C LEU A 384 11.95 -13.11 14.29
N SER A 385 11.93 -12.33 13.21
CA SER A 385 13.10 -11.61 12.68
C SER A 385 13.51 -10.37 13.49
N LYS A 386 12.78 -10.02 14.56
CA LYS A 386 13.16 -8.98 15.53
C LYS A 386 13.79 -9.57 16.80
N PHE A 387 13.62 -10.88 17.00
CA PHE A 387 14.32 -11.67 18.03
C PHE A 387 15.57 -12.38 17.45
N LEU A 388 15.83 -12.20 16.16
CA LEU A 388 17.00 -12.61 15.37
C LEU A 388 17.68 -11.34 14.86
#